data_AF-M1MML1-F1
#
_entry.id   AF-M1MML1-F1
#
_cell.length_a   1.000
_cell.length_b   1.000
_cell.length_c   1.000
_cell.angle_alpha   90.00
_cell.angle_beta   90.00
_cell.angle_gamma   90.00
#
_symmetry.space_group_name_H-M   'P 1'
#
loop_
_entity.id
_entity.type
_entity.pdbx_description
1 polymer ?
#
loop_
_entity_poly.entity_id
_entity_poly.type
_entity_poly.pdbx_seq_one_letter_code
_entity_poly.pdbx_strand_id
1 'polypeptide(L)'
;MDKEIIREKIYALLGEMGFEKTFINGIGLYSYAECYYKITYIERYSSYVIEYASNYDEAVKNVFWDGDWYPISLGDALFDKLRYDLVNFYMHKN
;
A
#
# COMPACT_ATOMS: atom_id res chain seq x y z
N MET A 1 7.57 -16.55 -5.53
CA MET A 1 7.97 -15.40 -6.37
C MET A 1 8.94 -14.54 -5.57
N ASP A 2 9.89 -13.89 -6.23
CA ASP A 2 10.82 -12.96 -5.59
C ASP A 2 10.05 -11.77 -4.99
N LYS A 3 10.42 -11.35 -3.78
CA LYS A 3 9.73 -10.23 -3.09
C LYS A 3 9.86 -8.92 -3.86
N GLU A 4 10.98 -8.67 -4.52
CA GLU A 4 11.23 -7.46 -5.28
C GLU A 4 10.34 -7.41 -6.54
N ILE A 5 10.16 -8.54 -7.23
CA ILE A 5 9.23 -8.65 -8.36
C ILE A 5 7.78 -8.39 -7.91
N ILE A 6 7.39 -8.92 -6.76
CA ILE A 6 6.06 -8.65 -6.19
C ILE A 6 5.91 -7.17 -5.86
N ARG A 7 6.95 -6.53 -5.31
CA ARG A 7 6.95 -5.10 -4.99
C ARG A 7 6.68 -4.25 -6.22
N GLU A 8 7.39 -4.53 -7.31
CA GLU A 8 7.21 -3.82 -8.58
C GLU A 8 5.78 -3.97 -9.12
N LYS A 9 5.22 -5.18 -9.05
CA LYS A 9 3.82 -5.43 -9.45
C LYS A 9 2.81 -4.72 -8.55
N ILE A 10 3.04 -4.65 -7.24
CA ILE A 10 2.21 -3.87 -6.31
C ILE A 10 2.26 -2.38 -6.68
N TYR A 11 3.45 -1.82 -6.91
CA TYR A 11 3.60 -0.42 -7.26
C TYR A 11 3.03 -0.06 -8.64
N ALA A 12 3.12 -0.97 -9.61
CA ALA A 12 2.44 -0.82 -10.88
C ALA A 12 0.92 -0.80 -10.70
N LEU A 13 0.37 -1.75 -9.91
CA LEU A 13 -1.06 -1.81 -9.61
C LEU A 13 -1.58 -0.52 -8.95
N LEU A 14 -0.87 0.03 -7.96
CA LEU A 14 -1.24 1.30 -7.33
C LEU A 14 -1.30 2.43 -8.36
N GLY A 15 -0.31 2.52 -9.25
CA GLY A 15 -0.30 3.52 -10.32
C GLY A 15 -1.44 3.35 -11.32
N GLU A 16 -1.73 2.11 -11.73
CA GLU A 16 -2.88 1.78 -12.60
C GLU A 16 -4.22 2.17 -11.97
N MET A 17 -4.32 2.08 -10.64
CA MET A 17 -5.52 2.40 -9.87
C MET A 17 -5.61 3.89 -9.50
N GLY A 18 -4.68 4.73 -9.95
CA GLY A 18 -4.71 6.18 -9.76
C GLY A 18 -4.16 6.65 -8.42
N PHE A 19 -3.41 5.82 -7.69
CA PHE A 19 -2.64 6.28 -6.55
C PHE A 19 -1.42 7.05 -7.04
N GLU A 20 -1.20 8.23 -6.49
CA GLU A 20 -0.11 9.10 -6.88
C GLU A 20 1.10 8.92 -5.96
N LYS A 21 2.31 8.94 -6.52
CA LYS A 21 3.53 8.95 -5.70
C LYS A 21 3.67 10.31 -5.04
N THR A 22 3.84 10.32 -3.72
CA THR A 22 4.07 11.54 -2.94
C THR A 22 5.25 11.36 -2.00
N PHE A 23 5.79 12.47 -1.51
CA PHE A 23 6.92 12.49 -0.60
C PHE A 23 6.61 13.37 0.60
N ILE A 24 6.64 12.79 1.80
CA ILE A 24 6.44 13.51 3.06
C ILE A 24 7.67 13.27 3.93
N ASN A 25 8.33 14.34 4.37
CA ASN A 25 9.57 14.29 5.15
C ASN A 25 10.66 13.38 4.52
N GLY A 26 10.74 13.35 3.19
CA GLY A 26 11.67 12.51 2.44
C GLY A 26 11.28 11.02 2.35
N ILE A 27 10.15 10.62 2.94
CA ILE A 27 9.59 9.27 2.85
C ILE A 27 8.71 9.20 1.60
N GLY A 28 9.02 8.25 0.70
CA GLY A 28 8.19 7.95 -0.45
C GLY A 28 6.92 7.20 -0.05
N LEU A 29 5.77 7.76 -0.40
CA LEU A 29 4.45 7.23 -0.11
C LEU A 29 3.61 7.21 -1.39
N TYR A 30 2.43 6.60 -1.28
CA TYR A 30 1.36 6.73 -2.27
C TYR A 30 0.20 7.49 -1.65
N SER A 31 -0.48 8.33 -2.41
CA SER A 31 -1.67 9.04 -1.96
C SER A 31 -2.86 8.75 -2.86
N TYR A 32 -4.03 8.65 -2.24
CA TYR A 32 -5.31 8.60 -2.93
C TYR A 32 -6.32 9.40 -2.11
N ALA A 33 -6.96 10.39 -2.74
CA ALA A 33 -7.74 11.41 -2.05
C ALA A 33 -6.91 12.06 -0.91
N GLU A 34 -7.42 12.06 0.32
CA GLU A 34 -6.75 12.66 1.49
C GLU A 34 -5.89 11.66 2.27
N CYS A 35 -5.86 10.39 1.85
CA CYS A 35 -5.17 9.32 2.54
C CYS A 35 -3.77 9.06 1.95
N TYR A 36 -2.88 8.56 2.80
CA TYR A 36 -1.48 8.26 2.47
C TYR A 36 -1.15 6.83 2.84
N TYR A 37 -0.44 6.15 1.95
CA TYR A 37 -0.23 4.72 1.97
C TYR A 37 1.25 4.39 1.89
N LYS A 38 1.65 3.43 2.72
CA LYS A 38 2.99 2.87 2.74
C LYS A 38 2.88 1.37 2.57
N ILE A 39 3.67 0.82 1.64
CA ILE A 39 3.76 -0.62 1.42
C ILE A 39 5.04 -1.11 2.06
N THR A 40 4.90 -1.91 3.10
CA THR A 40 6.04 -2.42 3.88
C THR A 40 6.14 -3.93 3.73
N TYR A 41 7.35 -4.44 3.46
CA TYR A 41 7.61 -5.87 3.49
C TYR A 41 8.08 -6.31 4.88
N ILE A 42 7.41 -7.30 5.46
CA ILE A 42 7.76 -7.86 6.75
C ILE A 42 8.41 -9.22 6.56
N GLU A 43 9.75 -9.27 6.66
CA GLU A 43 10.57 -10.45 6.36
C GLU A 43 10.12 -11.70 7.12
N ARG A 44 9.87 -11.56 8.42
CA ARG A 44 9.48 -12.67 9.32
C ARG A 44 8.23 -13.40 8.85
N TYR A 45 7.31 -12.69 8.22
CA TYR A 45 6.03 -13.23 7.76
C TYR A 45 5.99 -13.41 6.24
N SER A 46 7.08 -13.06 5.54
CA SER A 46 7.14 -13.10 4.08
C SER A 46 5.91 -12.45 3.44
N SER A 47 5.52 -11.28 3.95
CA SER A 47 4.25 -10.63 3.63
C SER A 47 4.45 -9.14 3.39
N TYR A 48 3.70 -8.59 2.44
CA TYR A 48 3.50 -7.15 2.33
C TYR A 48 2.35 -6.69 3.21
N VAL A 49 2.44 -5.48 3.74
CA VAL A 49 1.39 -4.84 4.53
C VAL A 49 1.09 -3.49 3.90
N ILE A 50 -0.19 -3.16 3.76
CA ILE A 50 -0.62 -1.80 3.47
C ILE A 50 -0.78 -1.08 4.81
N GLU A 51 0.01 -0.04 5.01
CA GLU A 51 -0.11 0.85 6.16
C GLU A 51 -0.71 2.16 5.66
N TYR A 52 -1.59 2.80 6.43
CA TYR A 52 -2.25 4.02 5.99
C TYR A 52 -2.36 5.11 7.06
N ALA A 53 -2.35 6.36 6.61
CA ALA A 53 -2.68 7.55 7.38
C ALA A 53 -3.89 8.21 6.71
N SER A 54 -4.90 8.58 7.50
CA SER A 54 -6.18 9.08 6.98
C SER A 54 -6.13 10.55 6.56
N ASN A 55 -5.03 11.25 6.87
CA ASN A 55 -4.82 12.64 6.51
C ASN A 55 -3.32 13.00 6.54
N TYR A 56 -3.00 14.20 6.06
CA TYR A 56 -1.64 14.71 5.98
C TYR A 56 -0.98 14.87 7.37
N ASP A 57 -1.75 15.26 8.40
CA ASP A 57 -1.23 15.50 9.75
C ASP A 57 -0.76 14.20 10.43
N GLU A 58 -1.42 13.08 10.17
CA GLU A 58 -0.96 11.75 10.59
C GLU A 58 0.29 11.33 9.82
N ALA A 59 0.27 11.51 8.49
CA ALA A 59 1.38 11.12 7.63
C ALA A 59 2.67 11.88 7.96
N VAL A 60 2.60 13.20 8.22
CA VAL A 60 3.77 14.02 8.59
C VAL A 60 4.33 13.65 9.97
N LYS A 61 3.48 13.16 10.87
CA LYS A 61 3.89 12.62 12.19
C LYS A 61 4.36 11.17 12.13
N ASN A 62 4.37 10.57 10.93
CA ASN A 62 4.71 9.17 10.70
C ASN A 62 3.82 8.20 11.52
N VAL A 63 2.54 8.55 11.68
CA VAL A 63 1.53 7.70 12.31
C VAL A 63 0.77 6.98 11.21
N PHE A 64 1.05 5.69 11.05
CA PHE A 64 0.35 4.83 10.09
C PHE A 64 -0.28 3.68 10.84
N TRP A 65 -1.53 3.38 10.48
CA TRP A 65 -2.26 2.23 10.98
C TRP A 65 -1.96 1.01 10.11
N ASP A 66 -1.73 -0.12 10.77
CA ASP A 66 -1.60 -1.41 10.09
C ASP A 66 -2.95 -1.78 9.45
N GLY A 67 -2.94 -1.99 8.13
CA GLY A 67 -4.08 -2.49 7.38
C GLY A 67 -3.93 -3.98 7.05
N ASP A 68 -4.31 -4.33 5.82
CA ASP A 68 -4.30 -5.70 5.33
C ASP A 68 -2.91 -6.26 5.03
N TRP A 69 -2.79 -7.58 5.21
CA TRP A 69 -1.59 -8.36 4.98
C TRP A 69 -1.70 -9.21 3.71
N TYR A 70 -0.60 -9.27 2.97
CA TYR A 70 -0.49 -9.90 1.66
C TYR A 70 0.71 -10.85 1.62
N PRO A 71 0.55 -12.11 2.07
CA PRO A 71 1.60 -13.11 2.02
C PRO A 71 2.04 -13.42 0.60
N ILE A 72 3.35 -13.44 0.34
CA ILE A 72 3.89 -13.73 -1.00
C ILE A 72 3.58 -15.16 -1.46
N SER A 73 3.22 -16.06 -0.54
CA SER A 73 2.77 -17.41 -0.83
C SER A 73 1.45 -17.45 -1.60
N LEU A 74 0.68 -16.35 -1.64
CA LEU A 74 -0.51 -16.23 -2.48
C LEU A 74 -0.19 -16.18 -3.98
N GLY A 75 1.07 -15.90 -4.36
CA GLY A 75 1.45 -15.78 -5.77
C GLY A 75 0.66 -14.68 -6.48
N ASP A 76 0.11 -14.97 -7.66
CA ASP A 76 -0.66 -13.98 -8.42
C ASP A 76 -2.00 -13.61 -7.79
N ALA A 77 -2.61 -14.50 -6.99
CA ALA A 77 -3.86 -14.21 -6.28
C ALA A 77 -3.72 -13.05 -5.28
N LEU A 78 -2.49 -12.71 -4.89
CA LEU A 78 -2.18 -11.53 -4.09
C LEU A 78 -2.70 -10.25 -4.76
N PHE A 79 -2.50 -10.11 -6.08
CA PHE A 79 -2.84 -8.88 -6.79
C PHE A 79 -4.35 -8.72 -6.97
N ASP A 80 -5.07 -9.82 -7.14
CA ASP A 80 -6.53 -9.80 -7.20
C ASP A 80 -7.12 -9.44 -5.83
N LYS A 81 -6.58 -10.01 -4.76
CA LYS A 81 -6.98 -9.63 -3.39
C LYS A 81 -6.65 -8.17 -3.10
N LEU A 82 -5.43 -7.73 -3.38
CA LEU A 82 -5.01 -6.34 -3.16
C LEU A 82 -5.90 -5.38 -3.97
N ARG A 83 -6.15 -5.65 -5.25
CA ARG A 83 -7.06 -4.83 -6.06
C ARG A 83 -8.46 -4.76 -5.46
N TYR A 84 -9.00 -5.91 -5.02
CA TYR A 84 -10.30 -5.97 -4.37
C TYR A 84 -10.32 -5.11 -3.09
N ASP A 85 -9.33 -5.27 -2.22
CA ASP A 85 -9.26 -4.53 -0.96
C ASP A 85 -9.09 -3.02 -1.22
N LEU A 86 -8.23 -2.63 -2.17
CA LEU A 86 -8.02 -1.23 -2.55
C LEU A 86 -9.34 -0.56 -2.94
N VAL A 87 -10.13 -1.19 -3.82
CA VAL A 87 -11.42 -0.65 -4.26
C VAL A 87 -12.42 -0.55 -3.11
N ASN A 88 -12.48 -1.57 -2.25
CA ASN A 88 -13.54 -1.67 -1.24
C ASN A 88 -13.23 -0.94 0.07
N PHE A 89 -11.96 -0.66 0.37
CA PHE A 89 -11.55 -0.15 1.69
C PHE A 89 -10.59 1.05 1.65
N TYR A 90 -9.82 1.23 0.57
CA TYR A 90 -8.76 2.25 0.50
C TYR A 90 -9.00 3.34 -0.56
N MET A 91 -9.95 3.14 -1.47
CA MET A 91 -10.32 4.11 -2.51
C MET A 91 -11.67 4.78 -2.22
N HIS A 92 -11.90 5.21 -0.99
CA HIS A 92 -13.11 5.96 -0.68
C HIS A 92 -12.95 7.44 -1.07
N LYS A 93 -13.91 7.94 -1.86
CA LYS A 93 -14.19 9.37 -1.94
C LYS A 93 -14.95 9.72 -0.66
N ASN A 94 -14.40 10.62 0.14
CA ASN A 94 -15.22 11.37 1.10
C ASN A 94 -16.34 12.10 0.35
#